data_AF-A0A2V7L2K9-F1
#
_entry.id   AF-A0A2V7L2K9-F1
#
_cell.length_a   1.000
_cell.length_b   1.000
_cell.length_c   1.000
_cell.angle_alpha   90.00
_cell.angle_beta   90.00
_cell.angle_gamma   90.00
#
_symmetry.space_group_name_H-M   'P 1'
#
loop_
_entity.id
_entity.type
_entity.pdbx_description
1 polymer ?
#
loop_
_entity_poly.entity_id
_entity_poly.type
_entity_poly.pdbx_seq_one_letter_code
_entity_poly.pdbx_strand_id
1 'polypeptide(L)'
;MHTRSAILLAVALSLPGSEGVAQMSRAALVKQSDIIFIGTVTQIGAVAVPELPASARTVVVRVDQVLEKPAAVALTTGDSVTVETVRAGSLKPGIQATFYTTGWIFGRGVAVREVGHEPGQSPVVAEAQQQAVSRARFAVNDAALRAHIQSAAMVVAGRVDQVRPAELAAAPPRPKRITEHDPNWQEAIIQVQEGLKGAQAGQRVVVRFPASLDVAWVGAPKFAAGEEGTFLLHKDSTTGSPLAMLAGQSVPAYTALHKLDVLPRQDAPRIRSMITKP
;
A
#
# COMPACT_ATOMS: atom_id res chain seq x y z
N MET A 1 -76.95 17.39 -11.70
CA MET A 1 -76.53 16.45 -10.63
C MET A 1 -75.01 16.38 -10.65
N HIS A 2 -74.39 16.83 -9.56
CA HIS A 2 -72.96 17.10 -9.45
C HIS A 2 -72.16 15.83 -9.14
N THR A 3 -71.15 15.51 -9.93
CA THR A 3 -70.12 14.54 -9.58
C THR A 3 -68.82 15.28 -9.28
N ARG A 4 -68.44 15.26 -8.00
CA ARG A 4 -67.29 15.95 -7.42
C ARG A 4 -66.00 15.19 -7.76
N SER A 5 -65.01 15.91 -8.29
CA SER A 5 -63.60 15.48 -8.36
C SER A 5 -63.03 15.30 -6.96
N ALA A 6 -62.47 14.12 -6.68
CA ALA A 6 -61.61 13.88 -5.53
C ALA A 6 -60.16 13.92 -6.01
N ILE A 7 -59.45 14.99 -5.66
CA ILE A 7 -58.00 15.12 -5.82
C ILE A 7 -57.36 14.43 -4.61
N LEU A 8 -56.70 13.30 -4.85
CA LEU A 8 -55.87 12.60 -3.87
C LEU A 8 -54.52 13.33 -3.75
N LEU A 9 -54.33 14.01 -2.63
CA LEU A 9 -53.06 14.64 -2.25
C LEU A 9 -52.15 13.57 -1.63
N ALA A 10 -51.15 13.10 -2.39
CA ALA A 10 -50.14 12.19 -1.88
C ALA A 10 -49.13 12.95 -1.01
N VAL A 11 -49.22 12.78 0.31
CA VAL A 11 -48.21 13.23 1.26
C VAL A 11 -47.04 12.25 1.21
N ALA A 12 -45.93 12.67 0.60
CA ALA A 12 -44.68 11.93 0.66
C ALA A 12 -44.05 12.11 2.06
N LEU A 13 -44.12 11.08 2.90
CA LEU A 13 -43.34 10.99 4.12
C LEU A 13 -41.87 10.75 3.75
N SER A 14 -41.06 11.79 3.84
CA SER A 14 -39.59 11.69 3.87
C SER A 14 -39.17 11.08 5.20
N LEU A 15 -38.77 9.80 5.17
CA LEU A 15 -38.04 9.18 6.28
C LEU A 15 -36.63 9.80 6.34
N PRO A 16 -36.17 10.30 7.50
CA PRO A 16 -34.81 10.76 7.66
C PRO A 16 -33.84 9.56 7.52
N GLY A 17 -32.85 9.73 6.67
CA GLY A 17 -31.78 8.74 6.45
C GLY A 17 -31.10 8.39 7.77
N SER A 18 -30.87 7.09 7.97
CA SER A 18 -29.99 6.61 9.03
C SER A 18 -28.66 7.35 8.94
N GLU A 19 -28.23 7.95 10.04
CA GLU A 19 -26.90 8.50 10.22
C GLU A 19 -25.88 7.35 10.10
N GLY A 20 -25.48 7.07 8.87
CA GLY A 20 -24.45 6.10 8.54
C GLY A 20 -23.09 6.69 8.89
N VAL A 21 -22.47 6.17 9.94
CA VAL A 21 -21.03 6.28 10.21
C VAL A 21 -20.30 6.14 8.87
N ALA A 22 -19.45 7.10 8.52
CA ALA A 22 -18.71 7.10 7.26
C ALA A 22 -17.99 5.76 7.08
N GLN A 23 -18.58 4.87 6.29
CA GLN A 23 -18.02 3.56 6.02
C GLN A 23 -16.81 3.79 5.13
N MET A 24 -15.65 3.25 5.54
CA MET A 24 -14.44 3.36 4.74
C MET A 24 -14.71 2.83 3.33
N SER A 25 -14.20 3.54 2.32
CA SER A 25 -14.27 3.04 0.96
C SER A 25 -13.51 1.71 0.85
N ARG A 26 -13.94 0.83 -0.06
CA ARG A 26 -13.24 -0.44 -0.33
C ARG A 26 -11.74 -0.25 -0.58
N ALA A 27 -11.36 0.78 -1.32
CA ALA A 27 -9.96 1.10 -1.57
C ALA A 27 -9.19 1.40 -0.27
N ALA A 28 -9.80 2.11 0.68
CA ALA A 28 -9.20 2.38 1.99
C ALA A 28 -9.08 1.09 2.83
N LEU A 29 -10.10 0.24 2.82
CA LEU A 29 -10.09 -1.06 3.51
C LEU A 29 -8.99 -1.98 2.95
N VAL A 30 -8.93 -2.11 1.63
CA VAL A 30 -7.89 -2.90 0.93
C VAL A 30 -6.51 -2.36 1.23
N LYS A 31 -6.30 -1.04 1.17
CA LYS A 31 -4.99 -0.41 1.46
C LYS A 31 -4.45 -0.76 2.85
N GLN A 32 -5.32 -0.91 3.84
CA GLN A 32 -4.95 -1.15 5.25
C GLN A 32 -4.95 -2.64 5.64
N SER A 33 -5.37 -3.53 4.74
CA SER A 33 -5.51 -4.96 5.03
C SER A 33 -4.43 -5.79 4.36
N ASP A 34 -3.92 -6.78 5.07
CA ASP A 34 -3.02 -7.81 4.56
C ASP A 34 -3.76 -9.14 4.28
N ILE A 35 -4.89 -9.39 4.97
CA ILE A 35 -5.71 -10.58 4.84
C ILE A 35 -7.16 -10.16 4.59
N ILE A 36 -7.73 -10.67 3.49
CA ILE A 36 -9.10 -10.39 3.06
C ILE A 36 -9.79 -11.71 2.74
N PHE A 37 -10.95 -11.96 3.35
CA PHE A 37 -11.69 -13.20 3.17
C PHE A 37 -13.21 -12.98 3.29
N ILE A 38 -13.97 -13.87 2.67
CA ILE A 38 -15.40 -14.02 2.89
C ILE A 38 -15.58 -15.02 4.01
N GLY A 39 -16.42 -14.71 4.98
CA GLY A 39 -16.70 -15.62 6.07
C GLY A 39 -18.08 -15.43 6.68
N THR A 40 -18.51 -16.46 7.41
CA THR A 40 -19.76 -16.48 8.16
C THR A 40 -19.47 -16.44 9.65
N VAL A 41 -20.05 -15.48 10.35
CA VAL A 41 -19.92 -15.35 11.80
C VAL A 41 -20.62 -16.54 12.46
N THR A 42 -19.90 -17.32 13.26
CA THR A 42 -20.46 -18.49 13.97
C THR A 42 -20.75 -18.18 15.44
N GLN A 43 -19.89 -17.40 16.09
CA GLN A 43 -20.00 -17.07 17.52
C GLN A 43 -19.55 -15.64 17.82
N ILE A 44 -20.17 -15.01 18.84
CA ILE A 44 -19.78 -13.69 19.37
C ILE A 44 -19.34 -13.88 20.81
N GLY A 45 -18.37 -13.08 21.25
CA GLY A 45 -17.84 -13.21 22.60
C GLY A 45 -17.00 -14.46 22.76
N ALA A 46 -16.41 -14.95 21.67
CA ALA A 46 -15.72 -16.23 21.60
C ALA A 46 -14.45 -16.13 20.76
N VAL A 47 -13.57 -17.12 20.90
CA VAL A 47 -12.30 -17.26 20.18
C VAL A 47 -12.15 -18.69 19.67
N ALA A 48 -11.50 -18.85 18.52
CA ALA A 48 -11.06 -20.14 17.99
C ALA A 48 -9.60 -20.46 18.36
N VAL A 49 -8.84 -19.44 18.80
CA VAL A 49 -7.44 -19.55 19.21
C VAL A 49 -7.39 -19.54 20.75
N PRO A 50 -7.05 -20.66 21.41
CA PRO A 50 -7.08 -20.77 22.88
C PRO A 50 -6.17 -19.80 23.63
N GLU A 51 -5.12 -19.29 22.97
CA GLU A 51 -4.17 -18.34 23.52
C GLU A 51 -4.76 -16.93 23.72
N LEU A 52 -5.97 -16.67 23.20
CA LEU A 52 -6.62 -15.37 23.28
C LEU A 52 -7.75 -15.35 24.30
N PRO A 53 -7.87 -14.27 25.10
CA PRO A 53 -9.05 -14.08 25.94
C PRO A 53 -10.25 -13.67 25.08
N ALA A 54 -11.40 -14.30 25.33
CA ALA A 54 -12.65 -13.88 24.75
C ALA A 54 -13.09 -12.52 25.31
N SER A 55 -13.72 -11.70 24.47
CA SER A 55 -14.27 -10.39 24.85
C SER A 55 -15.47 -10.02 23.99
N ALA A 56 -16.18 -8.94 24.33
CA ALA A 56 -17.28 -8.43 23.51
C ALA A 56 -16.90 -8.02 22.08
N ARG A 57 -15.60 -7.92 21.77
CA ARG A 57 -15.07 -7.63 20.44
C ARG A 57 -14.51 -8.86 19.72
N THR A 58 -14.45 -10.04 20.35
CA THR A 58 -13.96 -11.24 19.67
C THR A 58 -15.12 -12.01 19.09
N VAL A 59 -15.02 -12.36 17.81
CA VAL A 59 -15.97 -13.24 17.13
C VAL A 59 -15.23 -14.40 16.48
N VAL A 60 -15.91 -15.53 16.36
CA VAL A 60 -15.45 -16.66 15.55
C VAL A 60 -16.11 -16.58 14.18
N VAL A 61 -15.30 -16.62 13.14
CA VAL A 61 -15.75 -16.58 11.75
C VAL A 61 -15.26 -17.83 11.05
N ARG A 62 -16.18 -18.59 10.43
CA ARG A 62 -15.81 -19.65 9.51
C ARG A 62 -15.45 -19.02 8.16
N VAL A 63 -14.28 -19.33 7.64
CA VAL A 63 -13.83 -18.86 6.33
C VAL A 63 -14.61 -19.61 5.26
N ASP A 64 -15.35 -18.88 4.43
CA ASP A 64 -16.02 -19.44 3.27
C ASP A 64 -15.11 -19.36 2.03
N GLN A 65 -14.33 -18.27 1.89
CA GLN A 65 -13.37 -18.09 0.80
C GLN A 65 -12.26 -17.12 1.19
N VAL A 66 -11.01 -17.44 0.88
CA VAL A 66 -9.89 -16.49 0.99
C VAL A 66 -9.76 -15.70 -0.32
N LEU A 67 -9.71 -14.38 -0.24
CA LEU A 67 -9.58 -13.48 -1.40
C LEU A 67 -8.15 -12.95 -1.57
N GLU A 68 -7.50 -12.62 -0.47
CA GLU A 68 -6.11 -12.13 -0.43
C GLU A 68 -5.47 -12.52 0.91
N LYS A 69 -4.22 -13.01 0.90
CA LYS A 69 -3.41 -13.22 2.10
C LYS A 69 -1.92 -13.28 1.76
N PRO A 70 -1.01 -13.02 2.71
CA PRO A 70 0.41 -13.31 2.52
C PRO A 70 0.65 -14.82 2.35
N ALA A 71 1.65 -15.20 1.56
CA ALA A 71 1.98 -16.61 1.30
C ALA A 71 2.29 -17.40 2.59
N ALA A 72 2.92 -16.76 3.56
CA ALA A 72 3.30 -17.36 4.84
C ALA A 72 2.12 -17.65 5.79
N VAL A 73 0.93 -17.08 5.54
CA VAL A 73 -0.25 -17.29 6.41
C VAL A 73 -0.98 -18.56 6.00
N ALA A 74 -1.07 -19.54 6.90
CA ALA A 74 -1.82 -20.77 6.71
C ALA A 74 -3.31 -20.54 7.04
N LEU A 75 -4.04 -19.93 6.11
CA LEU A 75 -5.48 -19.70 6.18
C LEU A 75 -6.17 -20.24 4.93
N THR A 76 -7.19 -21.06 5.11
CA THR A 76 -7.90 -21.77 4.04
C THR A 76 -9.41 -21.80 4.27
N THR A 77 -10.17 -22.17 3.25
CA THR A 77 -11.63 -22.34 3.35
C THR A 77 -11.98 -23.44 4.37
N GLY A 78 -12.97 -23.16 5.22
CA GLY A 78 -13.42 -24.02 6.31
C GLY A 78 -12.80 -23.69 7.66
N ASP A 79 -11.68 -22.97 7.69
CA ASP A 79 -11.01 -22.61 8.94
C ASP A 79 -11.88 -21.71 9.83
N SER A 80 -11.73 -21.86 11.14
CA SER A 80 -12.31 -20.96 12.13
C SER A 80 -11.29 -19.93 12.57
N VAL A 81 -11.57 -18.66 12.29
CA VAL A 81 -10.70 -17.52 12.59
C VAL A 81 -11.25 -16.74 13.76
N THR A 82 -10.36 -16.32 14.66
CA THR A 82 -10.70 -15.32 15.68
C THR A 82 -10.55 -13.93 15.07
N VAL A 83 -11.63 -13.16 15.02
CA VAL A 83 -11.60 -11.77 14.55
C VAL A 83 -11.86 -10.85 15.74
N GLU A 84 -10.91 -9.95 16.03
CA GLU A 84 -11.15 -8.82 16.91
C GLU A 84 -11.81 -7.70 16.10
N THR A 85 -13.08 -7.39 16.39
CA THR A 85 -13.87 -6.38 15.66
C THR A 85 -13.50 -4.96 16.09
N VAL A 86 -13.62 -4.01 15.16
CA VAL A 86 -13.41 -2.57 15.42
C VAL A 86 -14.42 -2.07 16.47
N ARG A 87 -15.66 -2.56 16.39
CA ARG A 87 -16.76 -2.20 17.28
C ARG A 87 -17.47 -3.45 17.78
N ALA A 88 -17.68 -3.54 19.10
CA ALA A 88 -18.49 -4.60 19.68
C ALA A 88 -19.94 -4.53 19.14
N GLY A 89 -20.55 -5.69 18.90
CA GLY A 89 -21.93 -5.78 18.40
C GLY A 89 -22.15 -5.34 16.95
N SER A 90 -21.09 -5.09 16.18
CA SER A 90 -21.18 -4.77 14.74
C SER A 90 -21.61 -5.97 13.89
N LEU A 91 -21.46 -7.18 14.42
CA LEU A 91 -21.73 -8.45 13.75
C LEU A 91 -22.75 -9.27 14.53
N LYS A 92 -23.45 -10.17 13.83
CA LYS A 92 -24.41 -11.13 14.38
C LYS A 92 -24.08 -12.54 13.89
N PRO A 93 -24.35 -13.60 14.67
CA PRO A 93 -24.17 -14.97 14.19
C PRO A 93 -25.01 -15.22 12.93
N GLY A 94 -24.49 -16.01 12.01
CA GLY A 94 -25.11 -16.34 10.72
C GLY A 94 -24.90 -15.29 9.62
N ILE A 95 -24.39 -14.09 9.93
CA ILE A 95 -24.11 -13.09 8.90
C ILE A 95 -22.84 -13.49 8.14
N GLN A 96 -22.97 -13.49 6.81
CA GLN A 96 -21.85 -13.58 5.90
C GLN A 96 -21.38 -12.16 5.49
N ALA A 97 -20.08 -11.93 5.52
CA ALA A 97 -19.48 -10.65 5.14
C ALA A 97 -18.11 -10.85 4.48
N THR A 98 -17.63 -9.81 3.79
CA THR A 98 -16.21 -9.71 3.43
C THR A 98 -15.47 -8.97 4.53
N PHE A 99 -14.49 -9.63 5.12
CA PHE A 99 -13.66 -9.12 6.19
C PHE A 99 -12.35 -8.58 5.63
N TYR A 100 -12.00 -7.37 6.04
CA TYR A 100 -10.76 -6.67 5.73
C TYR A 100 -9.96 -6.60 7.02
N THR A 101 -8.81 -7.26 7.08
CA THR A 101 -8.14 -7.52 8.35
C THR A 101 -6.62 -7.35 8.28
N THR A 102 -6.02 -7.20 9.46
CA THR A 102 -4.58 -7.24 9.69
C THR A 102 -4.21 -8.47 10.52
N GLY A 103 -3.07 -9.09 10.22
CA GLY A 103 -2.53 -10.18 11.03
C GLY A 103 -2.35 -9.79 12.50
N TRP A 104 -2.77 -10.66 13.42
CA TRP A 104 -2.53 -10.46 14.84
C TRP A 104 -1.72 -11.60 15.46
N ILE A 105 -2.21 -12.84 15.35
CA ILE A 105 -1.52 -14.03 15.86
C ILE A 105 -1.58 -15.14 14.82
N PHE A 106 -0.42 -15.74 14.55
CA PHE A 106 -0.25 -16.93 13.73
C PHE A 106 0.40 -18.00 14.58
N GLY A 107 -0.28 -19.14 14.78
CA GLY A 107 0.20 -20.24 15.61
C GLY A 107 -0.58 -21.51 15.34
N ARG A 108 -1.19 -22.10 16.38
CA ARG A 108 -2.11 -23.25 16.22
C ARG A 108 -3.42 -22.90 15.51
N GLY A 109 -3.69 -21.62 15.34
CA GLY A 109 -4.77 -21.07 14.54
C GLY A 109 -4.44 -19.65 14.09
N VAL A 110 -5.40 -19.01 13.42
CA VAL A 110 -5.26 -17.65 12.90
C VAL A 110 -6.17 -16.71 13.69
N ALA A 111 -5.59 -15.62 14.20
CA ALA A 111 -6.32 -14.50 14.73
C ALA A 111 -5.94 -13.22 14.00
N VAL A 112 -6.96 -12.40 13.71
CA VAL A 112 -6.82 -11.17 12.93
C VAL A 112 -7.55 -10.02 13.62
N ARG A 113 -7.11 -8.80 13.34
CA ARG A 113 -7.80 -7.58 13.73
C ARG A 113 -8.56 -7.01 12.55
N GLU A 114 -9.82 -6.72 12.76
CA GLU A 114 -10.66 -6.08 11.76
C GLU A 114 -10.19 -4.64 11.49
N VAL A 115 -10.05 -4.32 10.20
CA VAL A 115 -10.00 -2.94 9.69
C VAL A 115 -11.42 -2.48 9.37
N GLY A 116 -12.22 -3.37 8.78
CA GLY A 116 -13.65 -3.20 8.59
C GLY A 116 -14.25 -4.42 7.88
N HIS A 117 -15.54 -4.36 7.61
CA HIS A 117 -16.22 -5.36 6.81
C HIS A 117 -17.22 -4.70 5.84
N GLU A 118 -17.50 -5.41 4.76
CA GLU A 118 -18.61 -5.11 3.87
C GLU A 118 -19.68 -6.19 4.06
N PRO A 119 -20.91 -5.82 4.48
CA PRO A 119 -21.99 -6.79 4.55
C PRO A 119 -22.31 -7.28 3.13
N GLY A 120 -22.42 -8.60 2.98
CA GLY A 120 -22.88 -9.20 1.75
C GLY A 120 -24.40 -9.13 1.61
N GLN A 121 -24.91 -8.96 0.38
CA GLN A 121 -26.19 -9.59 0.07
C GLN A 121 -25.94 -11.08 0.16
N SER A 122 -26.57 -11.79 1.10
CA SER A 122 -26.36 -13.23 1.23
C SER A 122 -27.10 -13.98 0.11
N PRO A 123 -26.43 -14.87 -0.63
CA PRO A 123 -25.01 -15.24 -0.51
C PRO A 123 -24.06 -14.23 -1.19
N VAL A 124 -22.90 -13.97 -0.57
CA VAL A 124 -21.82 -13.20 -1.21
C VAL A 124 -21.34 -13.98 -2.43
N VAL A 125 -21.46 -13.39 -3.62
CA VAL A 125 -20.94 -13.98 -4.85
C VAL A 125 -19.42 -13.85 -4.87
N ALA A 126 -18.73 -14.96 -4.57
CA ALA A 126 -17.28 -14.98 -4.36
C ALA A 126 -16.48 -14.39 -5.54
N GLU A 127 -16.85 -14.73 -6.77
CA GLU A 127 -16.17 -14.22 -7.97
C GLU A 127 -16.29 -12.71 -8.12
N ALA A 128 -17.50 -12.17 -7.92
CA ALA A 128 -17.74 -10.73 -7.99
C ALA A 128 -16.93 -9.98 -6.93
N GLN A 129 -16.84 -10.55 -5.72
CA GLN A 129 -16.07 -9.95 -4.63
C GLN A 129 -14.55 -10.08 -4.85
N GLN A 130 -14.07 -11.21 -5.38
CA GLN A 130 -12.67 -11.37 -5.77
C GLN A 130 -12.27 -10.30 -6.81
N GLN A 131 -13.08 -10.12 -7.85
CA GLN A 131 -12.84 -9.10 -8.86
C GLN A 131 -12.87 -7.68 -8.26
N ALA A 132 -13.79 -7.42 -7.34
CA ALA A 132 -13.88 -6.13 -6.67
C ALA A 132 -12.66 -5.81 -5.80
N VAL A 133 -12.18 -6.78 -5.02
CA VAL A 133 -10.96 -6.65 -4.20
C VAL A 133 -9.74 -6.47 -5.09
N SER A 134 -9.58 -7.28 -6.13
CA SER A 134 -8.49 -7.14 -7.10
C SER A 134 -8.48 -5.76 -7.74
N ARG A 135 -9.62 -5.28 -8.26
CA ARG A 135 -9.74 -3.92 -8.84
C ARG A 135 -9.36 -2.83 -7.83
N ALA A 136 -9.83 -2.94 -6.59
CA ALA A 136 -9.48 -1.99 -5.54
C ALA A 136 -7.98 -2.02 -5.22
N ARG A 137 -7.35 -3.20 -5.17
CA ARG A 137 -5.90 -3.35 -4.96
C ARG A 137 -5.09 -2.73 -6.10
N PHE A 138 -5.49 -2.97 -7.34
CA PHE A 138 -4.87 -2.31 -8.50
C PHE A 138 -4.98 -0.78 -8.41
N ALA A 139 -6.16 -0.26 -8.08
CA ALA A 139 -6.36 1.18 -7.93
C ALA A 139 -5.51 1.79 -6.80
N VAL A 140 -5.36 1.09 -5.67
CA VAL A 140 -4.49 1.51 -4.55
C VAL A 140 -3.03 1.55 -5.00
N ASN A 141 -2.56 0.53 -5.71
CA ASN A 141 -1.19 0.46 -6.21
C ASN A 141 -0.92 1.58 -7.23
N ASP A 142 -1.86 1.83 -8.14
CA ASP A 142 -1.78 2.93 -9.12
C ASP A 142 -1.79 4.31 -8.45
N ALA A 143 -2.61 4.50 -7.42
CA ALA A 143 -2.64 5.75 -6.66
C ALA A 143 -1.31 5.97 -5.92
N ALA A 144 -0.74 4.93 -5.32
CA ALA A 144 0.57 5.00 -4.67
C ALA A 144 1.67 5.36 -5.68
N LEU A 145 1.72 4.67 -6.82
CA LEU A 145 2.68 4.98 -7.88
C LEU A 145 2.51 6.40 -8.40
N ARG A 146 1.28 6.86 -8.65
CA ARG A 146 1.00 8.25 -9.06
C ARG A 146 1.51 9.26 -8.04
N ALA A 147 1.36 9.00 -6.74
CA ALA A 147 1.89 9.88 -5.69
C ALA A 147 3.43 9.96 -5.72
N HIS A 148 4.12 8.83 -5.96
CA HIS A 148 5.57 8.82 -6.17
C HIS A 148 5.97 9.62 -7.43
N ILE A 149 5.26 9.44 -8.56
CA ILE A 149 5.52 10.20 -9.80
C ILE A 149 5.34 11.71 -9.57
N GLN A 150 4.30 12.10 -8.82
CA GLN A 150 4.00 13.51 -8.53
C GLN A 150 5.08 14.15 -7.66
N SER A 151 5.51 13.46 -6.60
CA SER A 151 6.55 13.94 -5.68
C SER A 151 7.97 13.91 -6.26
N ALA A 152 8.26 12.98 -7.19
CA ALA A 152 9.55 12.89 -7.84
C ALA A 152 9.94 14.21 -8.52
N ALA A 153 11.16 14.68 -8.27
CA ALA A 153 11.69 15.86 -8.96
C ALA A 153 12.01 15.55 -10.42
N MET A 154 12.33 14.29 -10.72
CA MET A 154 12.70 13.83 -12.04
C MET A 154 12.23 12.38 -12.25
N VAL A 155 11.85 12.03 -13.47
CA VAL A 155 11.53 10.65 -13.86
C VAL A 155 12.28 10.34 -15.16
N VAL A 156 13.07 9.28 -15.15
CA VAL A 156 13.95 8.90 -16.27
C VAL A 156 13.87 7.41 -16.55
N ALA A 157 13.97 7.01 -17.81
CA ALA A 157 14.35 5.65 -18.17
C ALA A 157 15.81 5.67 -18.65
N GLY A 158 16.60 4.72 -18.17
CA GLY A 158 18.05 4.75 -18.41
C GLY A 158 18.78 3.52 -17.91
N ARG A 159 20.10 3.63 -17.90
CA ARG A 159 21.03 2.60 -17.46
C ARG A 159 21.96 3.16 -16.39
N VAL A 160 22.25 2.37 -15.36
CA VAL A 160 23.30 2.67 -14.39
C VAL A 160 24.65 2.43 -15.05
N ASP A 161 25.45 3.47 -15.27
CA ASP A 161 26.80 3.33 -15.84
C ASP A 161 27.79 2.80 -14.80
N GLN A 162 27.69 3.33 -13.59
CA GLN A 162 28.68 3.13 -12.53
C GLN A 162 28.02 3.23 -11.17
N VAL A 163 28.53 2.44 -10.22
CA VAL A 163 28.26 2.57 -8.79
C VAL A 163 29.58 2.82 -8.07
N ARG A 164 29.60 3.73 -7.10
CA ARG A 164 30.77 4.06 -6.29
C ARG A 164 30.36 4.51 -4.88
N PRO A 165 31.29 4.52 -3.90
CA PRO A 165 31.04 5.12 -2.60
C PRO A 165 30.62 6.59 -2.73
N ALA A 166 29.67 7.03 -1.91
CA ALA A 166 29.25 8.43 -1.92
C ALA A 166 30.32 9.32 -1.29
N GLU A 167 30.76 10.35 -2.01
CA GLU A 167 31.63 11.39 -1.48
C GLU A 167 30.79 12.43 -0.73
N LEU A 168 30.42 12.09 0.50
CA LEU A 168 29.71 13.00 1.39
C LEU A 168 30.72 13.86 2.15
N ALA A 169 30.54 15.17 2.12
CA ALA A 169 31.31 16.07 2.97
C ALA A 169 31.15 15.61 4.43
N ALA A 170 32.27 15.44 5.15
CA ALA A 170 32.23 15.03 6.54
C ALA A 170 31.35 16.00 7.33
N ALA A 171 30.26 15.49 7.91
CA ALA A 171 29.46 16.28 8.83
C ALA A 171 30.39 16.80 9.95
N PRO A 172 30.21 18.05 10.44
CA PRO A 172 30.97 18.54 11.58
C PRO A 172 30.86 17.53 12.72
N PRO A 173 31.93 17.30 13.51
CA PRO A 173 32.00 16.24 14.50
C PRO A 173 30.95 16.49 15.59
N ARG A 174 29.75 15.95 15.39
CA ARG A 174 28.81 15.69 16.47
C ARG A 174 29.32 14.45 17.19
N PRO A 175 29.14 14.33 18.52
CA PRO A 175 29.39 13.06 19.20
C PRO A 175 28.63 11.98 18.42
N LYS A 176 29.37 11.04 17.83
CA LYS A 176 28.79 9.90 17.13
C LYS A 176 27.98 9.14 18.17
N ARG A 177 26.66 9.36 18.20
CA ARG A 177 25.76 8.24 18.47
C ARG A 177 25.98 7.34 17.27
N ILE A 178 26.92 6.41 17.40
CA ILE A 178 27.00 5.26 16.52
C ILE A 178 25.64 4.59 16.71
N THR A 179 24.72 4.88 15.80
CA THR A 179 23.52 4.07 15.68
C THR A 179 23.98 2.86 14.88
N GLU A 180 23.50 1.68 15.24
CA GLU A 180 23.85 0.43 14.57
C GLU A 180 23.45 0.40 13.09
N HIS A 181 22.73 1.42 12.62
CA HIS A 181 22.02 1.47 11.35
C HIS A 181 22.68 2.40 10.31
N ASP A 182 24.03 2.49 10.28
CA ASP A 182 24.74 3.33 9.32
C ASP A 182 24.42 2.89 7.87
N PRO A 183 23.91 3.79 7.00
CA PRO A 183 23.36 3.45 5.68
C PRO A 183 24.36 2.93 4.64
N ASN A 184 25.68 3.11 4.86
CA ASN A 184 26.72 2.89 3.86
C ASN A 184 26.35 3.48 2.48
N TRP A 185 26.31 4.81 2.39
CA TRP A 185 25.86 5.53 1.18
C TRP A 185 26.73 5.24 -0.04
N GLN A 186 26.07 4.91 -1.15
CA GLN A 186 26.66 4.77 -2.48
C GLN A 186 26.01 5.76 -3.45
N GLU A 187 26.71 6.05 -4.53
CA GLU A 187 26.25 6.82 -5.68
C GLU A 187 26.17 5.92 -6.92
N ALA A 188 25.00 5.87 -7.54
CA ALA A 188 24.79 5.34 -8.88
C ALA A 188 24.75 6.51 -9.87
N ILE A 189 25.52 6.41 -10.96
CA ILE A 189 25.48 7.37 -12.07
C ILE A 189 24.59 6.77 -13.16
N ILE A 190 23.44 7.38 -13.40
CA ILE A 190 22.46 6.92 -14.39
C ILE A 190 22.63 7.73 -15.66
N GLN A 191 22.91 7.05 -16.76
CA GLN A 191 22.82 7.61 -18.10
C GLN A 191 21.34 7.62 -18.52
N VAL A 192 20.79 8.83 -18.67
CA VAL A 192 19.41 9.03 -19.11
C VAL A 192 19.32 8.70 -20.59
N GLN A 193 18.53 7.69 -20.91
CA GLN A 193 18.19 7.32 -22.30
C GLN A 193 16.92 8.05 -22.74
N GLU A 194 15.96 8.21 -21.82
CA GLU A 194 14.69 8.89 -22.05
C GLU A 194 14.28 9.68 -20.80
N GLY A 195 14.03 10.98 -20.97
CA GLY A 195 13.47 11.84 -19.93
C GLY A 195 11.94 11.82 -19.96
N LEU A 196 11.30 11.43 -18.85
CA LEU A 196 9.84 11.42 -18.71
C LEU A 196 9.33 12.66 -17.95
N LYS A 197 10.11 13.15 -16.98
CA LYS A 197 9.85 14.36 -16.20
C LYS A 197 11.17 15.00 -15.77
N GLY A 198 11.36 16.29 -16.01
CA GLY A 198 12.46 17.07 -15.42
C GLY A 198 13.89 16.75 -15.89
N ALA A 199 14.08 15.82 -16.84
CA ALA A 199 15.38 15.47 -17.41
C ALA A 199 15.35 15.40 -18.94
N GLN A 200 16.52 15.52 -19.54
CA GLN A 200 16.74 15.35 -20.98
C GLN A 200 17.52 14.06 -21.27
N ALA A 201 17.26 13.45 -22.42
CA ALA A 201 18.06 12.33 -22.90
C ALA A 201 19.54 12.74 -23.06
N GLY A 202 20.45 11.82 -22.76
CA GLY A 202 21.89 12.09 -22.77
C GLY A 202 22.46 12.67 -21.47
N GLN A 203 21.62 13.16 -20.55
CA GLN A 203 22.08 13.62 -19.24
C GLN A 203 22.60 12.46 -18.38
N ARG A 204 23.53 12.76 -17.48
CA ARG A 204 23.99 11.83 -16.43
C ARG A 204 23.51 12.35 -15.08
N VAL A 205 22.88 11.49 -14.30
CA VAL A 205 22.24 11.85 -13.03
C VAL A 205 22.85 11.03 -11.90
N VAL A 206 23.15 11.68 -10.77
CA VAL A 206 23.69 11.01 -9.59
C VAL A 206 22.56 10.67 -8.63
N VAL A 207 22.43 9.38 -8.30
CA VAL A 207 21.42 8.85 -7.38
C VAL A 207 22.11 8.20 -6.20
N ARG A 208 21.74 8.61 -4.98
CA ARG A 208 22.24 8.01 -3.76
C ARG A 208 21.29 6.96 -3.21
N PHE A 209 21.89 5.89 -2.72
CA PHE A 209 21.18 4.78 -2.10
C PHE A 209 22.03 4.16 -0.99
N PRO A 210 21.40 3.60 0.05
CA PRO A 210 22.10 2.91 1.13
C PRO A 210 22.48 1.51 0.66
N ALA A 211 23.74 1.12 0.72
CA ALA A 211 24.17 -0.26 0.47
C ALA A 211 24.05 -1.18 1.69
N SER A 212 23.73 -0.63 2.86
CA SER A 212 23.52 -1.40 4.08
C SER A 212 22.39 -2.45 3.94
N LEU A 213 22.61 -3.60 4.55
CA LEU A 213 21.63 -4.69 4.69
C LEU A 213 20.80 -4.59 5.97
N ASP A 214 21.03 -3.54 6.75
CA ASP A 214 20.30 -3.28 7.99
C ASP A 214 18.77 -3.19 7.73
N VAL A 215 17.97 -3.57 8.73
CA VAL A 215 16.50 -3.57 8.65
C VAL A 215 15.93 -2.20 8.26
N ALA A 216 16.59 -1.10 8.64
CA ALA A 216 16.19 0.24 8.22
C ALA A 216 16.30 0.48 6.70
N TRP A 217 17.15 -0.29 6.01
CA TRP A 217 17.54 -0.06 4.61
C TRP A 217 17.31 -1.26 3.68
N VAL A 218 16.90 -2.42 4.22
CA VAL A 218 16.68 -3.65 3.46
C VAL A 218 15.65 -3.49 2.33
N GLY A 219 14.66 -2.63 2.51
CA GLY A 219 13.63 -2.34 1.51
C GLY A 219 14.02 -1.29 0.46
N ALA A 220 15.15 -0.60 0.63
CA ALA A 220 15.60 0.41 -0.30
C ALA A 220 16.27 -0.23 -1.53
N PRO A 221 15.98 0.24 -2.75
CA PRO A 221 16.64 -0.24 -3.97
C PRO A 221 18.17 -0.22 -3.86
N LYS A 222 18.80 -1.26 -4.40
CA LYS A 222 20.26 -1.41 -4.48
C LYS A 222 20.62 -1.45 -5.95
N PHE A 223 21.38 -0.47 -6.41
CA PHE A 223 21.72 -0.35 -7.82
C PHE A 223 22.96 -1.16 -8.16
N ALA A 224 23.00 -1.71 -9.36
CA ALA A 224 24.19 -2.34 -9.94
C ALA A 224 24.58 -1.68 -11.26
N ALA A 225 25.89 -1.62 -11.55
CA ALA A 225 26.35 -1.16 -12.86
C ALA A 225 25.79 -2.06 -13.98
N GLY A 226 25.34 -1.44 -15.07
CA GLY A 226 24.68 -2.09 -16.20
C GLY A 226 23.16 -2.28 -16.03
N GLU A 227 22.60 -2.08 -14.84
CA GLU A 227 21.16 -2.19 -14.59
C GLU A 227 20.37 -1.17 -15.41
N GLU A 228 19.25 -1.61 -16.01
CA GLU A 228 18.33 -0.74 -16.73
C GLU A 228 16.99 -0.63 -16.00
N GLY A 229 16.41 0.56 -15.99
CA GLY A 229 15.17 0.81 -15.26
C GLY A 229 14.48 2.11 -15.64
N THR A 230 13.29 2.28 -15.06
CA THR A 230 12.58 3.56 -14.95
C THR A 230 12.69 4.02 -13.50
N PHE A 231 13.28 5.19 -13.30
CA PHE A 231 13.66 5.70 -11.99
C PHE A 231 12.88 6.98 -11.68
N LEU A 232 12.21 7.00 -10.53
CA LEU A 232 11.54 8.18 -9.98
C LEU A 232 12.48 8.77 -8.93
N LEU A 233 13.07 9.91 -9.27
CA LEU A 233 14.18 10.49 -8.54
C LEU A 233 13.72 11.68 -7.70
N HIS A 234 13.98 11.61 -6.40
CA HIS A 234 13.66 12.64 -5.42
C HIS A 234 14.89 13.47 -5.10
N LYS A 235 14.74 14.76 -4.82
CA LYS A 235 15.87 15.59 -4.39
C LYS A 235 16.49 14.99 -3.13
N ASP A 236 17.81 14.93 -3.06
CA ASP A 236 18.47 14.42 -1.87
C ASP A 236 18.31 15.40 -0.69
N SER A 237 17.56 14.96 0.30
CA SER A 237 17.39 15.61 1.60
C SER A 237 17.85 14.72 2.77
N THR A 238 18.38 13.53 2.49
CA THR A 238 18.62 12.48 3.49
C THR A 238 20.10 12.33 3.82
N THR A 239 21.00 12.56 2.85
CA THR A 239 22.44 12.37 3.06
C THR A 239 23.16 13.59 3.65
N GLY A 240 22.45 14.70 3.81
CA GLY A 240 23.00 15.95 4.34
C GLY A 240 23.80 16.79 3.33
N SER A 241 23.99 16.32 2.10
CA SER A 241 24.56 17.10 0.99
C SER A 241 23.66 17.02 -0.24
N PRO A 242 23.04 18.12 -0.69
CA PRO A 242 22.17 18.08 -1.88
C PRO A 242 22.94 17.98 -3.21
N LEU A 243 24.28 18.01 -3.16
CA LEU A 243 25.16 18.04 -4.32
C LEU A 243 26.12 16.84 -4.32
N ALA A 244 26.53 16.42 -5.52
CA ALA A 244 27.54 15.40 -5.78
C ALA A 244 28.55 15.90 -6.82
N MET A 245 29.74 15.31 -6.85
CA MET A 245 30.76 15.62 -7.85
C MET A 245 30.70 14.64 -9.03
N LEU A 246 30.45 15.12 -10.24
CA LEU A 246 30.45 14.30 -11.45
C LEU A 246 31.38 14.94 -12.48
N ALA A 247 32.40 14.20 -12.92
CA ALA A 247 33.40 14.68 -13.88
C ALA A 247 34.00 16.07 -13.52
N GLY A 248 34.27 16.30 -12.24
CA GLY A 248 34.84 17.56 -11.74
C GLY A 248 33.83 18.71 -11.61
N GLN A 249 32.54 18.48 -11.85
CA GLN A 249 31.48 19.47 -11.68
C GLN A 249 30.54 19.11 -10.53
N SER A 250 30.09 20.12 -9.80
CA SER A 250 29.07 19.95 -8.76
C SER A 250 27.68 19.87 -9.41
N VAL A 251 26.99 18.75 -9.23
CA VAL A 251 25.66 18.47 -9.78
C VAL A 251 24.66 18.15 -8.66
N PRO A 252 23.34 18.37 -8.86
CA PRO A 252 22.34 17.91 -7.91
C PRO A 252 22.39 16.39 -7.70
N ALA A 253 22.32 15.98 -6.44
CA ALA A 253 22.14 14.58 -6.07
C ALA A 253 20.65 14.27 -5.85
N TYR A 254 20.27 13.06 -6.24
CA TYR A 254 18.92 12.54 -6.05
C TYR A 254 18.94 11.27 -5.22
N THR A 255 17.77 10.79 -4.83
CA THR A 255 17.60 9.50 -4.15
C THR A 255 16.42 8.74 -4.75
N ALA A 256 16.46 7.42 -4.60
CA ALA A 256 15.37 6.49 -4.90
C ALA A 256 15.38 5.45 -3.76
N LEU A 257 14.61 5.74 -2.71
CA LEU A 257 14.69 5.00 -1.44
C LEU A 257 13.52 4.03 -1.26
N HIS A 258 12.51 4.11 -2.11
CA HIS A 258 11.35 3.22 -2.07
C HIS A 258 11.34 2.28 -3.28
N LYS A 259 10.79 1.07 -3.11
CA LYS A 259 10.67 0.09 -4.20
C LYS A 259 9.88 0.58 -5.42
N LEU A 260 8.96 1.54 -5.24
CA LEU A 260 8.21 2.16 -6.34
C LEU A 260 9.02 3.24 -7.07
N ASP A 261 10.18 3.62 -6.54
CA ASP A 261 11.07 4.58 -7.19
C ASP A 261 11.95 3.93 -8.27
N VAL A 262 12.01 2.59 -8.31
CA VAL A 262 12.78 1.82 -9.29
C VAL A 262 11.87 0.77 -9.89
N LEU A 263 11.55 0.96 -11.18
CA LEU A 263 10.66 0.09 -11.94
C LEU A 263 11.40 -0.50 -13.14
N PRO A 264 10.93 -1.61 -13.71
CA PRO A 264 11.44 -2.14 -14.96
C PRO A 264 11.44 -1.07 -16.07
N ARG A 265 12.44 -1.12 -16.97
CA ARG A 265 12.52 -0.18 -18.11
C ARG A 265 11.25 -0.17 -18.98
N GLN A 266 10.61 -1.32 -19.14
CA GLN A 266 9.37 -1.48 -19.91
C GLN A 266 8.17 -0.70 -19.34
N ASP A 267 8.24 -0.20 -18.10
CA ASP A 267 7.17 0.59 -17.49
C ASP A 267 7.20 2.05 -17.96
N ALA A 268 8.25 2.51 -18.64
CA ALA A 268 8.39 3.90 -19.10
C ALA A 268 7.15 4.42 -19.88
N PRO A 269 6.53 3.68 -20.83
CA PRO A 269 5.32 4.13 -21.52
C PRO A 269 4.11 4.28 -20.59
N ARG A 270 3.94 3.36 -19.62
CA ARG A 270 2.88 3.45 -18.60
C ARG A 270 3.08 4.68 -17.74
N ILE A 271 4.29 4.91 -17.25
CA ILE A 271 4.63 6.08 -16.42
C ILE A 271 4.41 7.38 -17.21
N ARG A 272 4.84 7.43 -18.47
CA ARG A 272 4.57 8.55 -19.39
C ARG A 272 3.08 8.84 -19.50
N SER A 273 2.24 7.81 -19.64
CA SER A 273 0.79 7.97 -19.68
C SER A 273 0.19 8.52 -18.38
N MET A 274 0.76 8.14 -17.22
CA MET A 274 0.31 8.63 -15.91
C MET A 274 0.73 10.09 -15.65
N ILE A 275 1.82 10.54 -16.27
CA ILE A 275 2.27 11.94 -16.21
C ILE A 275 1.38 12.83 -17.08
N THR A 276 1.01 12.38 -18.28
CA THR A 276 0.22 13.18 -19.23
C THR A 276 -1.28 13.20 -18.93
N LYS A 277 -1.79 12.17 -18.24
CA LYS A 277 -3.19 12.09 -17.77
C LYS A 277 -3.21 12.16 -16.24
N PRO A 278 -3.15 13.38 -15.66
CA PRO A 278 -3.11 13.57 -14.22
C PRO A 278 -4.31 12.89 -13.51
#